data_AF-A0A351ESZ1-F1
#
_entry.id   AF-A0A351ESZ1-F1
#
_cell.length_a   1.000
_cell.length_b   1.000
_cell.length_c   1.000
_cell.angle_alpha   90.00
_cell.angle_beta   90.00
_cell.angle_gamma   90.00
#
_symmetry.space_group_name_H-M   'P 1'
#
loop_
_entity.id
_entity.type
_entity.pdbx_description
1 polymer ?
#
loop_
_entity_poly.entity_id
_entity_poly.type
_entity_poly.pdbx_seq_one_letter_code
_entity_poly.pdbx_strand_id
1 'polypeptide(L)'
;TLTNDVPGGARALRRVDAGFPLLEAPRWETLFVQLAEAWRRIGKLESNARSVNRLTRSARDRSRSTGDTLSRRHLDYVAKSLLGAEGDGSPLDAEAIARTFSDLTLQRMTDLRIIGERDHKQRAQIRRWLGTDPDGA
;
A
#
# COMPACT_ATOMS: atom_id res chain seq x y z
N THR A 1 11.96 -18.60 8.01
CA THR A 1 10.69 -18.92 8.67
C THR A 1 9.78 -17.72 8.50
N LEU A 2 8.97 -17.70 7.44
CA LEU A 2 8.30 -16.48 6.94
C LEU A 2 6.82 -16.77 6.69
N THR A 3 6.03 -17.02 7.73
CA THR A 3 4.62 -17.39 7.48
C THR A 3 3.60 -16.98 8.56
N ASN A 4 3.96 -16.42 9.71
CA ASN A 4 2.92 -16.01 10.69
C ASN A 4 2.47 -14.54 10.61
N ASP A 5 3.24 -13.65 9.99
CA ASP A 5 2.92 -12.20 10.04
C ASP A 5 2.01 -11.69 8.91
N VAL A 6 1.90 -12.43 7.80
CA VAL A 6 1.01 -12.06 6.69
C VAL A 6 -0.40 -12.65 6.96
N PRO A 7 -1.47 -11.85 6.91
CA PRO A 7 -2.83 -12.36 7.15
C PRO A 7 -3.31 -13.34 6.08
N GLY A 8 -4.23 -14.24 6.45
CA GLY A 8 -4.83 -15.21 5.53
C GLY A 8 -5.53 -14.54 4.33
N GLY A 9 -6.30 -13.48 4.59
CA GLY A 9 -6.97 -12.68 3.56
C GLY A 9 -6.01 -12.05 2.55
N ALA A 10 -4.86 -11.56 2.99
CA ALA A 10 -3.83 -11.00 2.11
C ALA A 10 -3.24 -12.08 1.16
N ARG A 11 -3.00 -13.29 1.66
CA ARG A 11 -2.57 -14.42 0.80
C ARG A 11 -3.65 -14.85 -0.18
N ALA A 12 -4.91 -14.85 0.25
CA ALA A 12 -6.02 -15.16 -0.64
C ALA A 12 -6.15 -14.11 -1.75
N LEU A 13 -5.99 -12.82 -1.43
CA LEU A 13 -5.95 -11.75 -2.42
C LEU A 13 -4.80 -11.94 -3.40
N ARG A 14 -3.59 -12.30 -2.94
CA ARG A 14 -2.45 -12.60 -3.83
C ARG A 14 -2.72 -13.72 -4.82
N ARG A 15 -3.53 -14.72 -4.45
CA ARG A 15 -3.88 -15.84 -5.36
C ARG A 15 -4.78 -15.38 -6.50
N VAL A 16 -5.67 -14.41 -6.26
CA VAL A 16 -6.58 -13.86 -7.27
C VAL A 16 -5.92 -12.70 -8.04
N ASP A 17 -5.09 -11.91 -7.36
CA ASP A 17 -4.26 -10.85 -7.92
C ASP A 17 -2.78 -11.14 -7.66
N ALA A 18 -2.14 -11.77 -8.65
CA ALA A 18 -0.71 -12.10 -8.62
C ALA A 18 0.21 -10.86 -8.60
N GLY A 19 -0.32 -9.64 -8.68
CA GLY A 19 0.42 -8.39 -8.50
C GLY A 19 0.47 -7.90 -7.05
N PHE A 20 -0.47 -8.30 -6.18
CA PHE A 20 -0.65 -7.76 -4.84
C PHE A 20 0.58 -7.95 -3.92
N PRO A 21 1.17 -6.90 -3.33
CA PRO A 21 2.39 -7.05 -2.52
C PRO A 21 2.14 -7.87 -1.24
N LEU A 22 3.02 -8.83 -0.95
CA LEU A 22 3.07 -9.51 0.35
C LEU A 22 4.36 -9.11 1.05
N LEU A 23 4.27 -8.07 1.88
CA LEU A 23 5.37 -7.52 2.66
C LEU A 23 5.20 -7.86 4.15
N GLU A 24 6.29 -7.81 4.89
CA GLU A 24 6.24 -7.73 6.36
C GLU A 24 5.80 -6.33 6.81
N ALA A 25 5.19 -6.21 7.98
CA ALA A 25 4.64 -4.94 8.48
C ALA A 25 5.66 -3.77 8.46
N PRO A 26 6.92 -3.93 8.92
CA PRO A 26 7.91 -2.84 8.86
C PRO A 26 8.21 -2.39 7.42
N ARG A 27 8.12 -3.30 6.43
CA ARG A 27 8.38 -2.97 5.03
C ARG A 27 7.22 -2.22 4.38
N TRP A 28 6.00 -2.37 4.89
CA TRP A 28 4.87 -1.52 4.50
C TRP A 28 5.11 -0.07 4.93
N GLU A 29 5.53 0.14 6.18
CA GLU A 29 5.86 1.46 6.71
C GLU A 29 6.95 2.13 5.86
N THR A 30 8.06 1.44 5.60
CA THR A 30 9.13 1.95 4.71
C THR A 30 8.57 2.32 3.32
N LEU A 31 7.71 1.48 2.74
CA LEU A 31 7.13 1.74 1.43
C LEU A 31 6.29 3.02 1.43
N PHE A 32 5.43 3.21 2.44
CA PHE A 32 4.58 4.37 2.54
C PHE A 32 5.38 5.65 2.78
N VAL A 33 6.40 5.61 3.64
CA VAL A 33 7.31 6.74 3.86
C VAL A 33 8.02 7.16 2.57
N GLN A 34 8.55 6.21 1.80
CA GLN A 34 9.26 6.53 0.57
C GLN A 34 8.32 7.07 -0.53
N LEU A 35 7.09 6.57 -0.60
CA LEU A 35 6.07 7.13 -1.50
C LEU A 35 5.65 8.54 -1.08
N ALA A 36 5.35 8.77 0.20
CA ALA A 36 4.96 10.08 0.72
C ALA A 36 6.02 11.15 0.43
N GLU A 37 7.27 10.83 0.74
CA GLU A 37 8.40 11.73 0.49
C GLU A 37 8.61 12.02 -1.00
N ALA A 38 8.43 11.01 -1.85
CA ALA A 38 8.51 11.20 -3.29
C ALA A 38 7.34 12.05 -3.82
N TRP A 39 6.12 11.80 -3.36
CA TRP A 39 4.93 12.54 -3.79
C TRP A 39 5.00 13.99 -3.35
N ARG A 40 5.38 14.26 -2.09
CA ARG A 40 5.59 15.61 -1.56
C ARG A 40 6.53 16.44 -2.43
N ARG A 41 7.64 15.84 -2.89
CA ARG A 41 8.62 16.52 -3.77
C ARG A 41 8.13 16.74 -5.19
N ILE A 42 7.30 15.83 -5.69
CA ILE A 42 6.75 15.93 -7.04
C ILE A 42 5.62 16.96 -7.09
N GLY A 43 4.83 17.05 -6.02
CA GLY A 43 3.61 17.85 -5.97
C GLY A 43 2.42 17.10 -6.56
N LYS A 44 1.46 17.85 -7.11
CA LYS A 44 0.20 17.32 -7.65
C LYS A 44 0.46 16.34 -8.80
N LEU A 45 -0.28 15.23 -8.81
CA LEU A 45 -0.17 14.16 -9.81
C LEU A 45 -1.51 13.88 -10.48
N GLU A 46 -1.50 13.70 -11.79
CA GLU A 46 -2.67 13.21 -12.52
C GLU A 46 -2.81 11.69 -12.41
N SER A 47 -4.04 11.17 -12.55
CA SER A 47 -4.31 9.73 -12.64
C SER A 47 -3.90 9.16 -14.01
N ASN A 48 -2.60 9.02 -14.24
CA ASN A 48 -2.06 8.43 -15.47
C ASN A 48 -0.74 7.67 -15.26
N ALA A 49 -0.37 6.87 -16.27
CA ALA A 49 0.81 6.02 -16.23
C ALA A 49 2.13 6.82 -16.08
N ARG A 50 2.17 8.07 -16.56
CA ARG A 50 3.37 8.93 -16.45
C ARG A 50 3.58 9.34 -14.99
N SER A 51 2.52 9.76 -14.29
CA SER A 51 2.54 10.09 -12.86
C SER A 51 2.97 8.89 -12.02
N VAL A 52 2.37 7.71 -12.24
CA VAL A 52 2.76 6.46 -11.56
C VAL A 52 4.25 6.16 -11.76
N ASN A 53 4.75 6.21 -13.00
CA ASN A 53 6.15 5.92 -13.28
C ASN A 53 7.10 6.94 -12.63
N ARG A 54 6.73 8.22 -12.59
CA ARG A 54 7.53 9.27 -11.94
C ARG A 54 7.59 9.05 -10.42
N LEU A 55 6.44 8.82 -9.79
CA LEU A 55 6.34 8.57 -8.36
C LEU A 55 7.13 7.34 -7.92
N THR A 56 6.91 6.21 -8.61
CA THR A 56 7.56 4.93 -8.29
C THR A 56 9.07 4.96 -8.48
N ARG A 57 9.55 5.62 -9.55
CA ARG A 57 10.99 5.81 -9.77
C ARG A 57 11.61 6.64 -8.65
N SER A 58 10.99 7.78 -8.33
CA SER A 58 11.47 8.67 -7.26
C SER A 58 11.54 7.97 -5.91
N ALA A 59 10.47 7.27 -5.50
CA ALA A 59 10.45 6.53 -4.24
C ALA A 59 11.51 5.42 -4.18
N ARG A 60 11.69 4.67 -5.28
CA ARG A 60 12.69 3.60 -5.35
C ARG A 60 14.12 4.14 -5.26
N ASP A 61 14.42 5.21 -5.99
CA ASP A 61 15.76 5.76 -6.03
C ASP A 61 16.13 6.38 -4.65
N ARG A 62 15.14 6.93 -3.93
CA ARG A 62 15.29 7.34 -2.52
C ARG A 62 15.52 6.16 -1.58
N SER A 63 14.71 5.12 -1.67
CA SER A 63 14.88 3.89 -0.86
C SER A 63 16.30 3.35 -1.00
N ARG A 64 16.83 3.26 -2.23
CA ARG A 64 18.20 2.80 -2.48
C ARG A 64 19.26 3.66 -1.79
N SER A 65 19.05 4.97 -1.75
CA SER A 65 19.98 5.89 -1.07
C SER A 65 19.98 5.74 0.46
N THR A 66 18.92 5.17 1.05
CA THR A 66 18.82 4.92 2.49
C THR A 66 19.18 3.48 2.89
N GLY A 67 19.72 2.68 1.96
CA GLY A 67 20.17 1.30 2.23
C GLY A 67 19.09 0.22 2.08
N ASP A 68 17.82 0.61 1.93
CA ASP A 68 16.70 -0.33 1.74
C ASP A 68 16.35 -0.49 0.26
N THR A 69 16.11 -1.72 -0.19
CA THR A 69 15.71 -1.99 -1.57
C THR A 69 14.24 -2.35 -1.67
N LEU A 70 13.38 -1.35 -1.88
CA LEU A 70 11.98 -1.58 -2.22
C LEU A 70 11.83 -2.10 -3.66
N SER A 71 10.96 -3.10 -3.83
CA SER A 71 10.60 -3.62 -5.14
C SER A 71 9.83 -2.58 -5.94
N ARG A 72 10.28 -2.32 -7.17
CA ARG A 72 9.56 -1.43 -8.11
C ARG A 72 8.14 -1.90 -8.36
N ARG A 73 7.89 -3.21 -8.40
CA ARG A 73 6.55 -3.78 -8.62
C ARG A 73 5.62 -3.47 -7.45
N HIS A 74 6.12 -3.50 -6.22
CA HIS A 74 5.30 -3.16 -5.05
C HIS A 74 4.96 -1.68 -5.00
N LEU A 75 5.95 -0.82 -5.27
CA LEU A 75 5.72 0.62 -5.40
C LEU A 75 4.70 0.94 -6.50
N ASP A 76 4.83 0.30 -7.67
CA ASP A 76 3.91 0.48 -8.80
C ASP A 76 2.48 0.06 -8.47
N TYR A 77 2.31 -1.07 -7.80
CA TYR A 77 1.01 -1.54 -7.36
C TYR A 77 0.31 -0.54 -6.43
N VAL A 78 1.02 -0.06 -5.41
CA VAL A 78 0.47 0.88 -4.42
C VAL A 78 0.19 2.24 -5.08
N ALA A 79 1.12 2.77 -5.87
CA ALA A 79 0.94 4.04 -6.57
C ALA A 79 -0.26 4.01 -7.54
N LYS A 80 -0.47 2.90 -8.26
CA LYS A 80 -1.65 2.72 -9.13
C LYS A 80 -2.94 2.69 -8.33
N SER A 81 -2.94 2.00 -7.18
CA SER A 81 -4.11 1.93 -6.32
C SER A 81 -4.51 3.32 -5.80
N LEU A 82 -3.53 4.11 -5.35
CA LEU A 82 -3.76 5.46 -4.82
C LEU A 82 -4.18 6.45 -5.90
N LEU A 83 -3.49 6.49 -7.05
CA LEU A 83 -3.81 7.42 -8.13
C LEU A 83 -5.07 7.00 -8.90
N GLY A 84 -5.45 5.74 -8.85
CA GLY A 84 -6.71 5.24 -9.42
C GLY A 84 -7.91 5.47 -8.51
N ALA A 85 -7.71 5.81 -7.23
CA ALA A 85 -8.79 6.21 -6.33
C ALA A 85 -9.28 7.62 -6.68
N GLU A 86 -10.54 7.91 -6.37
CA GLU A 86 -11.08 9.27 -6.50
C GLU A 86 -10.32 10.21 -5.54
N GLY A 87 -9.59 11.16 -6.12
CA GLY A 87 -8.79 12.15 -5.41
C GLY A 87 -8.32 13.23 -6.36
N ASP A 88 -7.91 14.37 -5.81
CA ASP A 88 -7.46 15.52 -6.60
C ASP A 88 -5.99 15.40 -7.05
N GLY A 89 -5.31 14.31 -6.67
CA GLY A 89 -3.90 14.08 -6.99
C GLY A 89 -2.91 14.82 -6.08
N SER A 90 -3.40 15.49 -5.04
CA SER A 90 -2.55 16.17 -4.06
C SER A 90 -1.67 15.19 -3.29
N PRO A 91 -0.46 15.61 -2.86
CA PRO A 91 0.42 14.76 -2.08
C PRO A 91 -0.24 14.24 -0.80
N LEU A 92 -0.09 12.95 -0.55
CA LEU A 92 -0.46 12.30 0.69
C LEU A 92 0.79 12.04 1.54
N ASP A 93 0.69 12.25 2.85
CA ASP A 93 1.70 11.78 3.79
C ASP A 93 1.63 10.26 3.99
N ALA A 94 2.58 9.69 4.74
CA ALA A 94 2.70 8.24 4.88
C ALA A 94 1.49 7.63 5.58
N GLU A 95 0.89 8.33 6.54
CA GLU A 95 -0.26 7.87 7.31
C GLU A 95 -1.53 7.88 6.45
N ALA A 96 -1.74 8.94 5.67
CA ALA A 96 -2.82 9.04 4.71
C ALA A 96 -2.69 7.97 3.62
N ILE A 97 -1.48 7.75 3.07
CA ILE A 97 -1.20 6.67 2.12
C ILE A 97 -1.58 5.31 2.72
N ALA A 98 -1.12 5.03 3.95
CA ALA A 98 -1.38 3.76 4.62
C ALA A 98 -2.89 3.53 4.78
N ARG A 99 -3.62 4.52 5.32
CA ARG A 99 -5.08 4.46 5.49
C ARG A 99 -5.81 4.24 4.17
N THR A 100 -5.57 5.09 3.17
CA THR A 100 -6.22 4.98 1.86
C THR A 100 -5.95 3.63 1.21
N PHE A 101 -4.70 3.16 1.25
CA PHE A 101 -4.36 1.85 0.69
C PHE A 101 -5.01 0.69 1.45
N SER A 102 -5.11 0.79 2.78
CA SER A 102 -5.79 -0.18 3.64
C SER A 102 -7.28 -0.27 3.32
N ASP A 103 -7.97 0.86 3.19
CA ASP A 103 -9.39 0.89 2.85
C ASP A 103 -9.64 0.34 1.44
N LEU A 104 -8.84 0.74 0.44
CA LEU A 104 -8.90 0.19 -0.92
C LEU A 104 -8.67 -1.33 -0.93
N THR A 105 -7.72 -1.81 -0.13
CA THR A 105 -7.42 -3.25 -0.02
C THR A 105 -8.59 -4.00 0.60
N LEU A 106 -9.17 -3.50 1.68
CA LEU A 106 -10.33 -4.11 2.34
C LEU A 106 -11.58 -4.09 1.45
N GLN A 107 -11.81 -3.00 0.71
CA GLN A 107 -12.89 -2.92 -0.26
C GLN A 107 -12.70 -3.99 -1.34
N ARG A 108 -11.50 -4.07 -1.93
CA ARG A 108 -11.20 -5.07 -2.96
C ARG A 108 -11.34 -6.51 -2.46
N MET A 109 -10.94 -6.79 -1.21
CA MET A 109 -11.15 -8.11 -0.61
C MET A 109 -12.64 -8.42 -0.41
N THR A 110 -13.45 -7.40 -0.11
CA THR A 110 -14.91 -7.53 0.01
C THR A 110 -15.52 -7.83 -1.36
N ASP A 111 -15.17 -7.06 -2.40
CA ASP A 111 -15.68 -7.22 -3.76
C ASP A 111 -15.36 -8.62 -4.33
N LEU A 112 -14.17 -9.13 -4.02
CA LEU A 112 -13.72 -10.47 -4.41
C LEU A 112 -14.23 -11.59 -3.48
N ARG A 113 -15.07 -11.26 -2.48
CA ARG A 113 -15.62 -12.19 -1.48
C ARG A 113 -14.54 -12.98 -0.72
N ILE A 114 -13.38 -12.37 -0.51
CA ILE A 114 -12.28 -12.95 0.27
C ILE A 114 -12.55 -12.80 1.77
N ILE A 115 -13.09 -11.65 2.17
CA ILE A 115 -13.58 -11.37 3.53
C ILE A 115 -14.97 -10.74 3.45
N GLY A 116 -15.75 -10.85 4.52
CA GLY A 116 -17.03 -10.14 4.64
C GLY A 116 -16.86 -8.72 5.18
N GLU A 117 -17.81 -7.83 4.87
CA GLU A 117 -17.86 -6.46 5.43
C GLU A 117 -17.90 -6.47 6.97
N ARG A 118 -18.58 -7.46 7.54
CA ARG A 118 -18.75 -7.63 9.00
C ARG A 118 -17.69 -8.52 9.64
N ASP A 119 -16.68 -8.96 8.90
CA ASP A 119 -15.57 -9.74 9.47
C ASP A 119 -14.56 -8.81 10.16
N HIS A 120 -14.98 -8.25 11.29
CA HIS A 120 -14.18 -7.27 12.04
C HIS A 120 -12.79 -7.79 12.42
N LYS A 121 -12.68 -9.09 12.70
CA LYS A 121 -11.41 -9.72 13.08
C LYS A 121 -10.42 -9.75 11.92
N GLN A 122 -10.83 -10.24 10.74
CA GLN A 122 -9.93 -10.25 9.58
C GLN A 122 -9.60 -8.84 9.10
N ARG A 123 -10.57 -7.92 9.13
CA ARG A 123 -10.36 -6.52 8.75
C ARG A 123 -9.34 -5.83 9.67
N ALA A 124 -9.45 -6.03 10.99
CA ALA A 124 -8.46 -5.53 11.96
C ALA A 124 -7.08 -6.14 11.73
N GLN A 125 -7.01 -7.45 11.45
CA GLN A 125 -5.74 -8.12 11.16
C GLN A 125 -5.05 -7.54 9.91
N ILE A 126 -5.80 -7.24 8.85
CA ILE A 126 -5.28 -6.59 7.64
C ILE A 126 -4.81 -5.17 7.93
N ARG A 127 -5.60 -4.37 8.67
CA ARG A 127 -5.22 -3.01 9.07
C ARG A 127 -3.92 -3.01 9.87
N ARG A 128 -3.80 -3.88 10.86
CA ARG A 128 -2.57 -4.04 11.66
C ARG A 128 -1.38 -4.42 10.81
N TRP A 129 -1.56 -5.36 9.89
CA TRP A 129 -0.49 -5.79 8.98
C TRP A 129 -0.03 -4.66 8.04
N LEU A 130 -0.94 -3.79 7.62
CA LEU A 130 -0.65 -2.58 6.84
C LEU A 130 -0.22 -1.38 7.71
N GLY A 131 -0.14 -1.52 9.04
CA GLY A 131 0.26 -0.43 9.94
C GLY A 131 -0.79 0.67 10.14
N THR A 132 -2.08 0.36 10.03
CA THR A 132 -3.20 1.33 10.13
C THR A 132 -4.22 0.99 11.23
N ASP A 133 -3.84 0.21 12.24
CA ASP A 133 -4.76 -0.12 13.34
C ASP A 133 -4.80 1.06 14.33
N PRO A 134 -5.97 1.62 14.66
CA PRO A 134 -6.09 2.77 15.58
C PRO A 134 -5.79 2.41 17.04
N ASP A 135 -5.87 1.13 17.42
CA ASP A 135 -5.70 0.65 18.80
C ASP A 135 -4.26 0.23 19.14
N GLY A 136 -3.28 0.70 18.35
CA GLY A 136 -1.87 0.35 18.47
C GLY A 136 -1.00 1.37 19.21
N ALA A 137 -1.55 2.05 20.22
CA ALA A 137 -0.81 2.86 21.19
C ALA A 137 -0.74 2.16 22.55
#